data_AF-A0A0B6X7E7-F1
#
_entry.id   AF-A0A0B6X7E7-F1
#
_cell.length_a   1.000
_cell.length_b   1.000
_cell.length_c   1.000
_cell.angle_alpha   90.00
_cell.angle_beta   90.00
_cell.angle_gamma   90.00
#
_symmetry.space_group_name_H-M   'P 1'
#
loop_
_entity.id
_entity.type
_entity.pdbx_description
1 polymer ?
#
loop_
_entity_poly.entity_id
_entity_poly.type
_entity_poly.pdbx_seq_one_letter_code
_entity_poly.pdbx_strand_id
1 'polypeptide(L)'
;MSLDDKIYAEIGQLLYNAAPDDAKKIIMDTELSPEGDCCQFKYDYINSADEMNWFSPQGNDGLTNERVRELLVSLRQFFIENINSKQPPHWSGCIVTVDVEKMKLNVDFKYED
;
A
#
# COMPACT_ATOMS: atom_id res chain seq x y z
N MET A 1 14.79 12.88 4.31
CA MET A 1 13.62 11.99 4.14
C MET A 1 12.43 12.70 4.75
N SER A 2 11.47 13.04 3.90
CA SER A 2 10.18 13.59 4.32
C SER A 2 9.31 12.50 4.98
N LEU A 3 8.16 12.87 5.54
CA LEU A 3 7.31 11.93 6.28
C LEU A 3 6.72 10.85 5.34
N ASP A 4 6.30 11.26 4.15
CA ASP A 4 5.83 10.40 3.07
C ASP A 4 6.89 9.37 2.64
N ASP A 5 8.16 9.77 2.46
CA ASP A 5 9.27 8.83 2.15
C ASP A 5 9.35 7.68 3.17
N LYS A 6 9.21 8.01 4.46
CA LYS A 6 9.26 7.03 5.56
C LYS A 6 8.05 6.12 5.52
N ILE A 7 6.87 6.67 5.26
CA ILE A 7 5.63 5.90 5.12
C ILE A 7 5.75 4.92 3.94
N TYR A 8 6.20 5.38 2.78
CA TYR A 8 6.39 4.53 1.60
C TYR A 8 7.38 3.40 1.86
N ALA A 9 8.52 3.70 2.50
CA ALA A 9 9.52 2.70 2.85
C ALA A 9 8.96 1.63 3.79
N GLU A 10 8.19 2.04 4.82
CA GLU A 10 7.60 1.11 5.78
C GLU A 10 6.52 0.23 5.15
N ILE A 11 5.63 0.79 4.31
CA ILE A 11 4.65 0.01 3.54
C ILE A 11 5.37 -1.02 2.65
N GLY A 12 6.39 -0.60 1.91
CA GLY A 12 7.15 -1.49 1.04
C GLY A 12 7.80 -2.65 1.79
N GLN A 13 8.38 -2.38 2.96
CA GLN A 13 8.98 -3.41 3.80
C GLN A 13 7.94 -4.39 4.35
N LEU A 14 6.78 -3.90 4.79
CA LEU A 14 5.68 -4.73 5.28
C LEU A 14 5.15 -5.66 4.18
N LEU A 15 4.97 -5.14 2.97
CA LEU A 15 4.54 -5.93 1.82
C LEU A 15 5.58 -6.99 1.42
N TYR A 16 6.86 -6.60 1.36
CA TYR A 16 7.95 -7.52 1.05
C TYR A 16 8.03 -8.68 2.05
N ASN A 17 7.94 -8.38 3.34
CA ASN A 17 7.99 -9.40 4.39
C ASN A 17 6.77 -10.34 4.41
N ALA A 18 5.64 -9.87 3.88
CA ALA A 18 4.39 -10.64 3.84
C ALA A 18 4.24 -11.49 2.57
N ALA A 19 5.01 -11.19 1.52
CA ALA A 19 4.91 -11.85 0.24
C ALA A 19 5.59 -13.22 0.23
N PRO A 20 5.14 -14.14 -0.65
CA PRO A 20 5.84 -15.40 -0.90
C PRO A 20 7.26 -15.19 -1.44
N ASP A 21 8.17 -16.13 -1.12
CA ASP A 21 9.59 -16.07 -1.49
C ASP A 21 9.84 -15.99 -3.00
N ASP A 22 8.91 -16.49 -3.82
CA ASP A 22 9.02 -16.51 -5.29
C ASP A 22 8.39 -15.28 -5.97
N ALA A 23 7.99 -14.27 -5.20
CA ALA A 23 7.40 -13.05 -5.73
C ALA A 23 8.42 -12.15 -6.43
N LYS A 24 8.20 -11.89 -7.73
CA LYS A 24 8.91 -10.85 -8.51
C LYS A 24 8.28 -9.47 -8.33
N LYS A 25 6.96 -9.42 -8.21
CA LYS A 25 6.21 -8.19 -7.95
C LYS A 25 5.10 -8.43 -6.95
N ILE A 26 4.88 -7.47 -6.06
CA ILE A 26 3.84 -7.52 -5.05
C ILE A 26 2.88 -6.36 -5.33
N ILE A 27 1.58 -6.64 -5.30
CA ILE A 27 0.52 -5.69 -5.60
C ILE A 27 -0.46 -5.70 -4.43
N MET A 28 -0.61 -4.55 -3.79
CA MET A 28 -1.65 -4.33 -2.79
C MET A 28 -2.66 -3.34 -3.36
N ASP A 29 -3.89 -3.78 -3.53
CA ASP A 29 -5.01 -2.90 -3.82
C ASP A 29 -5.79 -2.65 -2.51
N THR A 30 -5.96 -1.38 -2.17
CA THR A 30 -6.65 -0.98 -0.95
C THR A 30 -7.68 0.11 -1.19
N GLU A 31 -8.77 0.03 -0.41
CA GLU A 31 -9.77 1.08 -0.24
C GLU A 31 -9.82 1.46 1.24
N LEU A 32 -9.78 2.75 1.52
CA LEU A 32 -9.73 3.34 2.85
C LEU A 32 -10.97 4.20 3.05
N SER A 33 -11.75 3.93 4.10
CA SER A 33 -12.95 4.72 4.40
C SER A 33 -12.61 6.21 4.54
N PRO A 34 -13.58 7.10 4.26
CA PRO A 34 -13.41 8.54 4.48
C PRO A 34 -12.94 8.86 5.92
N GLU A 35 -13.48 8.14 6.90
CA GLU A 35 -13.14 8.25 8.32
C GLU A 35 -11.78 7.64 8.67
N GLY A 36 -11.26 6.73 7.83
CA GLY A 36 -9.98 6.05 8.01
C GLY A 36 -9.98 4.93 9.04
N ASP A 37 -11.15 4.55 9.54
CA ASP A 37 -11.34 3.49 10.52
C ASP A 37 -11.42 2.09 9.88
N CYS A 38 -11.87 2.02 8.64
CA CYS A 38 -12.05 0.80 7.88
C CYS A 38 -11.17 0.80 6.63
N CYS A 39 -10.54 -0.33 6.34
CA CYS A 39 -9.68 -0.48 5.18
C CYS A 39 -9.81 -1.88 4.60
N GLN A 40 -10.08 -1.95 3.30
CA GLN A 40 -10.11 -3.20 2.55
C GLN A 40 -8.76 -3.42 1.89
N PHE A 41 -8.34 -4.69 1.86
CA PHE A 41 -7.06 -5.09 1.28
C PHE A 41 -7.25 -6.28 0.35
N LYS A 42 -6.63 -6.20 -0.83
CA LYS A 42 -6.42 -7.31 -1.74
C LYS A 42 -4.94 -7.40 -2.02
N TYR A 43 -4.42 -8.61 -1.95
CA TYR A 43 -2.99 -8.90 -2.05
C TYR A 43 -2.78 -9.90 -3.18
N ASP A 44 -2.10 -9.43 -4.22
CA ASP A 44 -1.71 -10.21 -5.37
C ASP A 44 -0.20 -10.12 -5.58
N TYR A 45 0.37 -11.12 -6.22
CA TYR A 45 1.77 -11.11 -6.59
C TYR A 45 1.98 -11.76 -7.95
N ILE A 46 3.06 -11.38 -8.62
CA ILE A 46 3.55 -12.06 -9.83
C ILE A 46 4.70 -12.96 -9.41
N ASN A 47 4.55 -14.26 -9.63
CA ASN A 47 5.55 -15.26 -9.25
C ASN A 47 6.70 -15.33 -10.26
N SER A 48 7.69 -16.17 -9.97
CA SER A 48 8.86 -16.37 -10.83
C SER A 48 8.54 -16.88 -12.24
N ALA A 49 7.38 -17.51 -12.45
CA ALA A 49 6.85 -17.96 -13.74
C ALA A 49 6.03 -16.89 -14.49
N ASP A 50 6.01 -15.65 -14.01
CA ASP A 50 5.22 -14.53 -14.53
C ASP A 50 3.70 -14.75 -14.45
N GLU A 51 3.25 -15.57 -13.50
CA GLU A 51 1.84 -15.84 -13.22
C GLU A 51 1.34 -14.98 -12.06
N MET A 52 0.14 -14.42 -12.23
CA MET A 52 -0.55 -13.67 -11.18
C MET A 52 -1.23 -14.63 -10.21
N ASN A 53 -0.92 -14.47 -8.92
CA ASN A 53 -1.46 -15.29 -7.84
C ASN A 53 -1.93 -14.37 -6.72
N TRP A 54 -3.05 -14.72 -6.09
CA TRP A 54 -3.44 -14.06 -4.85
C TRP A 54 -2.63 -14.67 -3.71
N PHE A 55 -2.31 -13.84 -2.71
CA PHE A 55 -1.79 -14.33 -1.45
C PHE A 55 -2.59 -13.72 -0.31
N SER A 56 -2.62 -14.43 0.81
CA SER A 56 -2.94 -13.80 2.08
C SER A 56 -1.61 -13.61 2.80
N PRO A 57 -1.38 -12.49 3.49
CA PRO A 57 -0.29 -12.36 4.45
C PRO A 57 -0.39 -13.46 5.53
N GLN A 58 0.09 -14.67 5.23
CA GLN A 58 0.03 -15.82 6.13
C GLN A 58 1.18 -15.67 7.12
N GLY A 59 0.87 -15.34 8.38
CA GLY A 59 1.82 -15.39 9.48
C GLY A 59 1.95 -14.14 10.35
N ASN A 60 1.23 -13.05 10.06
CA ASN A 60 1.23 -11.85 10.91
C ASN A 60 -0.21 -11.39 11.22
N ASP A 61 -0.85 -12.07 12.19
CA ASP A 61 -1.87 -11.64 13.18
C ASP A 61 -2.82 -10.45 12.89
N GLY A 62 -3.12 -10.09 11.64
CA GLY A 62 -3.84 -8.86 11.32
C GLY A 62 -3.02 -7.57 11.52
N LEU A 63 -1.86 -7.66 12.18
CA LEU A 63 -0.97 -6.53 12.49
C LEU A 63 -0.41 -5.86 11.22
N THR A 64 -0.15 -6.62 10.15
CA THR A 64 0.27 -6.02 8.87
C THR A 64 -0.82 -5.11 8.30
N ASN A 65 -2.09 -5.53 8.34
CA ASN A 65 -3.21 -4.73 7.82
C ASN A 65 -3.48 -3.52 8.71
N GLU A 66 -3.45 -3.68 10.03
CA GLU A 66 -3.62 -2.58 10.98
C GLU A 66 -2.52 -1.53 10.80
N ARG A 67 -1.26 -1.97 10.72
CA ARG A 67 -0.13 -1.06 10.55
C ARG A 67 -0.16 -0.35 9.20
N VAL A 68 -0.47 -1.07 8.12
CA VAL A 68 -0.62 -0.45 6.80
C VAL A 68 -1.77 0.55 6.82
N ARG A 69 -2.91 0.26 7.46
CA ARG A 69 -4.02 1.23 7.61
C ARG A 69 -3.56 2.50 8.34
N GLU A 70 -2.86 2.37 9.47
CA GLU A 70 -2.34 3.54 10.21
C GLU A 70 -1.42 4.41 9.34
N LEU A 71 -0.52 3.77 8.59
CA LEU A 71 0.40 4.45 7.67
C LEU A 71 -0.35 5.17 6.55
N LEU A 72 -1.37 4.53 5.97
CA LEU A 72 -2.23 5.09 4.94
C LEU A 72 -3.04 6.30 5.46
N VAL A 73 -3.59 6.21 6.67
CA VAL A 73 -4.27 7.35 7.33
C VAL A 73 -3.30 8.50 7.56
N SER A 74 -2.10 8.22 8.07
CA SER A 74 -1.06 9.23 8.28
C SER A 74 -0.63 9.88 6.97
N LEU A 75 -0.51 9.11 5.88
CA LEU A 75 -0.17 9.62 4.56
C LEU A 75 -1.25 10.56 4.03
N ARG A 76 -2.53 10.17 4.14
CA ARG A 76 -3.66 11.01 3.74
C ARG A 76 -3.69 12.33 4.51
N GLN A 77 -3.44 12.28 5.83
CA GLN A 77 -3.34 13.49 6.66
C GLN A 77 -2.18 14.39 6.22
N PHE A 78 -1.02 13.81 5.92
CA PHE A 78 0.12 14.56 5.40
C PHE A 78 -0.22 15.30 4.09
N PHE A 79 -0.92 14.64 3.16
CA PHE A 79 -1.36 15.28 1.92
C PHE A 79 -2.33 16.45 2.17
N ILE A 80 -3.30 16.29 3.07
CA ILE A 80 -4.26 17.35 3.45
C ILE A 80 -3.53 18.57 4.02
N GLU A 81 -2.54 18.35 4.90
CA GLU A 81 -1.83 19.43 5.59
C GLU A 81 -0.78 20.13 4.73
N ASN A 82 -0.14 19.41 3.81
CA ASN A 82 1.07 19.88 3.13
C ASN A 82 0.90 20.10 1.62
N ILE A 83 -0.15 19.55 1.00
CA ILE A 83 -0.38 19.69 -0.45
C ILE A 83 -1.62 20.52 -0.70
N ASN A 84 -1.40 21.74 -1.18
CA ASN A 84 -2.45 22.63 -1.64
C ASN A 84 -2.89 22.20 -3.07
N SER A 85 -3.61 21.08 -3.15
CA SER A 85 -4.12 20.53 -4.42
C SER A 85 -5.45 21.17 -4.82
N LYS A 86 -5.72 21.27 -6.13
CA LYS A 86 -7.02 21.64 -6.68
C LYS A 86 -8.03 20.49 -6.65
N GLN A 87 -7.56 19.26 -6.50
CA GLN A 87 -8.41 18.08 -6.28
C GLN A 87 -8.59 17.86 -4.77
N PRO A 88 -9.74 17.31 -4.32
CA PRO A 88 -9.89 16.91 -2.93
C PRO A 88 -8.68 16.05 -2.52
N PRO A 89 -7.95 16.41 -1.45
CA PRO A 89 -6.76 15.66 -1.02
C PRO A 89 -7.09 14.25 -0.51
N HIS A 90 -8.37 13.90 -0.46
CA HIS A 90 -8.90 12.66 0.07
C HIS A 90 -9.03 11.63 -1.07
N TRP A 91 -7.92 10.97 -1.38
CA TRP A 91 -7.99 9.70 -2.11
C TRP A 91 -8.76 8.67 -1.26
N SER A 92 -9.54 7.83 -1.93
CA SER A 92 -10.37 6.77 -1.33
C SER A 92 -9.67 5.42 -1.32
N GLY A 93 -8.57 5.28 -2.04
CA GLY A 93 -7.74 4.09 -2.03
C GLY A 93 -6.41 4.29 -2.73
N CYS A 94 -5.61 3.24 -2.81
CA CYS A 94 -4.43 3.22 -3.64
C CYS A 94 -4.07 1.82 -4.10
N ILE A 95 -3.26 1.74 -5.14
CA ILE A 95 -2.59 0.53 -5.56
C ILE A 95 -1.10 0.71 -5.28
N VAL A 96 -0.54 -0.14 -4.44
CA VAL A 96 0.89 -0.16 -4.15
C VAL A 96 1.52 -1.32 -4.90
N THR A 97 2.52 -1.03 -5.72
CA THR A 97 3.31 -2.02 -6.43
C THR A 97 4.75 -2.02 -5.94
N VAL A 98 5.23 -3.15 -5.45
CA VAL A 98 6.65 -3.38 -5.11
C VAL A 98 7.26 -4.26 -6.20
N ASP A 99 8.16 -3.70 -7.00
CA ASP A 99 9.00 -4.43 -7.94
C ASP A 99 10.23 -4.93 -7.19
N VAL A 100 10.22 -6.21 -6.82
CA VAL A 100 11.25 -6.83 -5.96
C VAL A 100 12.59 -6.86 -6.71
N GLU A 101 12.56 -7.15 -8.01
CA GLU A 101 13.74 -7.23 -8.85
C GLU A 101 14.43 -5.88 -8.99
N LYS A 102 13.66 -4.79 -9.08
CA LYS A 102 14.19 -3.42 -9.21
C LYS A 102 14.33 -2.67 -7.88
N MET A 103 13.91 -3.28 -6.77
CA MET A 103 13.80 -2.65 -5.46
C MET A 103 13.07 -1.29 -5.53
N LYS A 104 11.97 -1.25 -6.28
CA LYS A 104 11.22 -0.02 -6.53
C LYS A 104 9.79 -0.15 -6.05
N LEU A 105 9.32 0.87 -5.34
CA LEU A 105 7.94 1.01 -4.94
C LEU A 105 7.24 2.08 -5.80
N ASN A 106 6.00 1.80 -6.17
CA ASN A 106 5.10 2.73 -6.84
C ASN A 106 3.77 2.75 -6.08
N VAL A 107 3.15 3.93 -6.00
CA VAL A 107 1.82 4.13 -5.42
C VAL A 107 0.96 4.91 -6.40
N ASP A 108 -0.15 4.30 -6.82
CA ASP A 108 -1.17 4.93 -7.64
C ASP A 108 -2.40 5.22 -6.77
N PHE A 109 -2.72 6.49 -6.56
CA PHE A 109 -3.87 6.90 -5.73
C PHE A 109 -5.18 6.82 -6.51
N LYS A 110 -6.22 6.32 -5.86
CA LYS A 110 -7.60 6.29 -6.36
C LYS A 110 -8.39 7.45 -5.75
N TYR A 111 -9.06 8.23 -6.57
CA TYR A 111 -9.96 9.29 -6.14
C TYR A 111 -11.39 8.89 -6.51
N GLU A 112 -12.36 9.26 -5.68
CA GLU A 112 -13.76 9.21 -6.12
C GLU A 112 -14.00 10.31 -7.16
N ASP A 113 -14.83 10.02 -8.17
CA ASP A 113 -15.28 10.98 -9.19
C ASP A 113 -16.27 12.01 -8.61
#